data_AF-A0A109MXB4-F1
#
_entry.id   AF-A0A109MXB4-F1
#
_cell.length_a   1.000
_cell.length_b   1.000
_cell.length_c   1.000
_cell.angle_alpha   90.00
_cell.angle_beta   90.00
_cell.angle_gamma   90.00
#
_symmetry.space_group_name_H-M   'P 1'
#
loop_
_entity.id
_entity.type
_entity.pdbx_description
1 polymer ?
#
loop_
_entity_poly.entity_id
_entity_poly.type
_entity_poly.pdbx_seq_one_letter_code
_entity_poly.pdbx_strand_id
1 'polypeptide(L)'
;MNFEIRTPINTTLNPDLNNRLHHLADKRNIPIENLLDKAVELILEYMESHDTLNEHVKENNDFAIKKNNEIIKKGREFIDKIIEP
;
A
#
# COMPACT_ATOMS: atom_id res chain seq x y z
N MET A 1 -32.40 3.38 -13.11
CA MET A 1 -31.30 4.37 -13.23
C MET A 1 -30.71 4.54 -11.85
N ASN A 2 -29.49 4.04 -11.62
CA ASN A 2 -28.76 4.36 -10.39
C ASN A 2 -28.22 5.78 -10.56
N PHE A 3 -28.80 6.74 -9.86
CA PHE A 3 -28.19 8.04 -9.71
C PHE A 3 -27.00 7.85 -8.76
N GLU A 4 -25.78 7.95 -9.28
CA GLU A 4 -24.60 8.11 -8.44
C GLU A 4 -24.74 9.44 -7.70
N ILE A 5 -25.21 9.38 -6.46
CA ILE A 5 -25.28 10.54 -5.58
C ILE A 5 -23.84 10.82 -5.15
N ARG A 6 -23.19 11.78 -5.81
CA ARG A 6 -21.87 12.26 -5.39
C ARG A 6 -22.01 12.90 -4.00
N THR A 7 -21.47 12.24 -2.98
CA THR A 7 -21.40 12.82 -1.63
C THR A 7 -20.29 13.87 -1.62
N PRO A 8 -20.58 15.14 -1.24
CA PRO A 8 -19.56 16.16 -1.15
C PRO A 8 -18.55 15.78 -0.06
N ILE A 9 -17.28 15.73 -0.41
CA ILE A 9 -16.21 15.59 0.58
C ILE A 9 -16.02 16.96 1.22
N ASN A 10 -16.39 17.11 2.49
CA ASN A 10 -16.27 18.36 3.25
C ASN A 10 -14.82 18.58 3.75
N THR A 11 -13.84 18.42 2.86
CA THR A 11 -12.42 18.62 3.17
C THR A 11 -11.82 19.58 2.16
N THR A 12 -11.17 20.63 2.63
CA THR A 12 -10.45 21.55 1.76
C THR A 12 -9.13 20.91 1.34
N LEU A 13 -8.92 20.76 0.03
CA LEU A 13 -7.62 20.38 -0.49
C LEU A 13 -6.57 21.43 -0.11
N ASN A 14 -5.32 21.00 0.02
CA ASN A 14 -4.21 21.93 0.17
C ASN A 14 -4.27 22.99 -0.96
N PRO A 15 -4.13 24.30 -0.67
CA PRO A 15 -4.26 25.35 -1.67
C PRO A 15 -3.33 25.20 -2.88
N ASP A 16 -2.08 24.75 -2.68
CA ASP A 16 -1.13 24.51 -3.78
C ASP A 16 -1.63 23.40 -4.70
N LEU A 17 -2.04 22.27 -4.11
CA LEU A 17 -2.59 21.13 -4.85
C LEU A 17 -3.85 21.52 -5.61
N ASN A 18 -4.77 22.25 -4.95
CA ASN A 18 -6.00 22.71 -5.57
C ASN A 18 -5.72 23.62 -6.78
N ASN A 19 -4.81 24.58 -6.64
CA ASN A 19 -4.41 25.47 -7.73
C ASN A 19 -3.78 24.71 -8.90
N ARG A 20 -2.92 23.72 -8.61
CA ARG A 20 -2.30 22.89 -9.65
C ARG A 20 -3.33 22.05 -10.40
N LEU A 21 -4.32 21.50 -9.70
CA LEU A 21 -5.42 20.73 -10.31
C LEU A 21 -6.31 21.62 -11.18
N HIS A 22 -6.69 22.80 -10.70
CA HIS A 22 -7.44 23.77 -11.51
C HIS A 22 -6.66 24.20 -12.75
N HIS A 23 -5.38 24.55 -12.61
CA HIS A 23 -4.55 24.92 -13.76
C HIS A 23 -4.44 23.77 -14.80
N LEU A 24 -4.37 22.53 -14.33
CA LEU A 24 -4.34 21.36 -15.21
C LEU A 24 -5.68 21.12 -15.90
N ALA A 25 -6.79 21.33 -15.19
CA ALA A 25 -8.15 21.24 -15.71
C ALA A 25 -8.34 22.25 -16.85
N ASP A 26 -7.97 23.51 -16.60
CA ASP A 26 -8.03 24.60 -17.57
C ASP A 26 -7.18 24.30 -18.80
N LYS A 27 -5.92 23.87 -18.59
CA LYS A 27 -5.00 23.54 -19.68
C LYS A 27 -5.52 22.41 -20.57
N ARG A 28 -6.27 21.47 -20.01
CA ARG A 28 -6.82 20.30 -20.71
C ARG A 28 -8.26 20.52 -21.19
N ASN A 29 -8.86 21.66 -20.85
CA ASN A 29 -10.27 21.98 -21.10
C ASN A 29 -11.21 20.86 -20.63
N ILE A 30 -11.01 20.38 -19.40
CA ILE A 30 -11.84 19.36 -18.76
C ILE A 30 -12.35 19.84 -17.41
N PRO A 31 -13.50 19.34 -16.93
CA PRO A 31 -13.96 19.60 -15.57
C PRO A 31 -12.95 19.10 -14.53
N ILE A 32 -12.77 19.86 -13.44
CA ILE A 32 -11.86 19.47 -12.36
C ILE A 32 -12.30 18.17 -11.69
N GLU A 33 -13.61 17.91 -11.67
CA GLU A 33 -14.21 16.69 -11.15
C GLU A 33 -13.63 15.44 -11.81
N ASN A 34 -13.38 15.48 -13.12
CA ASN A 34 -12.78 14.35 -13.84
C ASN A 34 -11.32 14.11 -13.43
N LEU A 35 -10.58 15.18 -13.12
CA LEU A 35 -9.22 15.04 -12.60
C LEU A 35 -9.21 14.51 -11.17
N LEU A 36 -10.17 14.92 -10.34
CA LEU A 36 -10.33 14.42 -8.98
C LEU A 36 -10.71 12.94 -8.97
N ASP A 37 -11.68 12.55 -9.80
CA ASP A 37 -12.08 11.14 -9.96
C ASP A 37 -10.88 10.29 -10.39
N LYS A 38 -10.09 10.75 -11.38
CA LYS A 38 -8.88 10.03 -11.80
C LYS A 38 -7.77 10.01 -10.76
N ALA A 39 -7.61 11.10 -9.99
CA ALA A 39 -6.63 11.15 -8.92
C ALA A 39 -6.96 10.15 -7.80
N VAL A 40 -8.24 10.03 -7.43
CA VAL A 40 -8.70 9.03 -6.44
C VAL A 40 -8.45 7.61 -6.94
N GLU A 41 -8.81 7.31 -8.20
CA GLU A 41 -8.56 6.00 -8.82
C GLU A 41 -7.07 5.61 -8.73
N LEU A 42 -6.16 6.50 -9.14
CA LEU A 42 -4.72 6.25 -9.10
C LEU A 42 -4.19 6.06 -7.66
N ILE A 43 -4.75 6.77 -6.69
CA ILE A 43 -4.37 6.61 -5.27
C ILE A 43 -4.82 5.25 -4.76
N LEU A 44 -6.02 4.81 -5.10
CA LEU A 44 -6.53 3.49 -4.71
C LEU A 44 -5.71 2.36 -5.35
N GLU A 45 -5.42 2.45 -6.65
CA GLU A 45 -4.52 1.52 -7.35
C GLU A 45 -3.12 1.46 -6.71
N TYR A 46 -2.59 2.63 -6.32
CA TYR A 46 -1.32 2.70 -5.60
C TYR A 46 -1.42 2.00 -4.24
N MET A 47 -2.47 2.27 -3.46
CA MET A 47 -2.64 1.65 -2.14
C MET A 47 -2.80 0.13 -2.25
N GLU A 48 -3.62 -0.37 -3.17
CA GLU A 48 -3.81 -1.81 -3.40
C GLU A 48 -2.49 -2.50 -3.82
N SER A 49 -1.71 -1.87 -4.69
CA SER A 49 -0.40 -2.42 -5.10
C SER A 49 0.67 -2.35 -4.00
N HIS A 50 0.58 -1.42 -3.07
CA HIS A 50 1.56 -1.28 -1.98
C HIS A 50 1.21 -2.09 -0.74
N ASP A 51 -0.08 -2.29 -0.45
CA ASP A 51 -0.52 -3.20 0.61
C ASP A 51 -0.13 -4.64 0.28
N THR A 52 -0.30 -5.06 -0.98
CA THR A 52 0.14 -6.38 -1.45
C THR A 52 1.66 -6.55 -1.42
N LEU A 53 2.43 -5.50 -1.73
CA LEU A 53 3.90 -5.52 -1.63
C LEU A 53 4.36 -5.63 -0.17
N ASN A 54 3.79 -4.83 0.73
CA ASN A 54 4.13 -4.85 2.15
C ASN A 54 3.77 -6.17 2.80
N GLU A 55 2.61 -6.74 2.45
CA GLU A 55 2.17 -8.06 2.92
C GLU A 55 3.12 -9.16 2.41
N HIS A 56 3.46 -9.16 1.12
CA HIS A 56 4.41 -10.12 0.55
C HIS A 56 5.80 -10.07 1.19
N VAL A 57 6.34 -8.87 1.45
CA VAL A 57 7.63 -8.69 2.13
C VAL A 57 7.56 -9.20 3.57
N LYS A 58 6.45 -8.94 4.26
CA LYS A 58 6.22 -9.41 5.64
C LYS A 58 6.14 -10.93 5.69
N GLU A 59 5.37 -11.56 4.81
CA GLU A 59 5.25 -13.02 4.72
C GLU A 59 6.59 -13.71 4.44
N ASN A 60 7.38 -13.18 3.50
CA ASN A 60 8.70 -13.72 3.20
C ASN A 60 9.67 -13.61 4.39
N ASN A 61 9.63 -12.48 5.11
CA ASN A 61 10.43 -12.30 6.31
C ASN A 61 10.00 -13.26 7.43
N ASP A 62 8.70 -13.41 7.66
CA ASP A 62 8.17 -14.35 8.67
C ASP A 62 8.57 -15.80 8.34
N PHE A 63 8.51 -16.19 7.06
CA PHE A 63 8.98 -17.49 6.60
C PHE A 63 10.48 -17.69 6.84
N ALA A 64 11.30 -16.70 6.49
CA ALA A 64 12.75 -16.75 6.68
C ALA A 64 13.13 -16.85 8.17
N ILE A 65 12.47 -16.06 9.04
CA ILE A 65 12.65 -16.11 10.49
C ILE A 65 12.30 -17.49 11.03
N LYS A 66 11.15 -18.05 10.62
CA LYS A 66 10.73 -19.39 11.04
C LYS A 66 11.76 -20.46 10.65
N LYS A 67 12.24 -20.43 9.41
CA LYS A 67 13.26 -21.36 8.92
C LYS A 67 14.58 -21.23 9.68
N ASN A 68 15.02 -20.01 9.96
CA ASN A 68 16.23 -19.76 10.75
C ASN A 68 16.09 -20.31 12.18
N ASN A 69 14.94 -20.11 12.82
CA ASN A 69 14.66 -20.65 14.14
C ASN A 69 14.68 -22.19 14.16
N GLU A 70 14.13 -22.84 13.13
CA GLU A 70 14.20 -24.31 13.01
C GLU A 70 15.63 -24.82 12.83
N ILE A 71 16.45 -24.14 12.01
CA ILE A 71 17.86 -24.49 11.81
C ILE A 71 18.64 -24.33 13.11
N ILE A 72 18.45 -23.21 13.83
CA ILE A 72 19.11 -22.98 15.12
C ILE A 72 18.69 -24.04 16.13
N LYS A 73 17.41 -24.39 16.20
CA LYS A 73 16.91 -25.43 17.11
C LYS A 73 17.56 -26.79 16.81
N LYS A 74 17.56 -27.23 15.55
CA LYS A 74 18.21 -28.48 15.14
C LYS A 74 19.72 -28.47 15.41
N GLY A 75 20.37 -27.33 15.20
CA GLY A 75 21.79 -27.13 15.51
C GLY A 75 22.08 -27.31 16.99
N ARG A 76 21.24 -26.73 17.87
CA ARG A 76 21.36 -26.92 19.33
C ARG A 76 21.15 -28.39 19.73
N GLU A 77 20.08 -29.02 19.25
CA GLU A 77 19.81 -30.45 19.51
C GLU A 77 20.96 -31.37 19.07
N PHE A 78 21.62 -31.04 17.96
CA PHE A 78 22.79 -31.77 17.48
C PHE A 78 24.01 -31.58 18.39
N ILE A 79 24.27 -30.34 18.83
CA ILE A 79 25.37 -30.03 19.74
C ILE A 79 25.16 -30.70 21.10
N ASP A 80 23.94 -30.63 21.64
CA ASP A 80 23.60 -31.22 22.95
C ASP A 80 23.81 -32.75 22.92
N LYS A 81 23.45 -33.42 21.82
CA LYS A 81 23.74 -34.86 21.59
C LYS A 81 25.23 -35.22 21.50
N ILE A 82 26.09 -34.25 21.22
CA ILE A 82 27.54 -34.47 21.14
C ILE A 82 28.21 -34.18 22.49
N ILE A 83 27.64 -33.27 23.29
CA ILE A 83 28.20 -32.82 24.56
C ILE A 83 27.77 -33.70 25.73
N GLU A 84 26.58 -34.32 25.70
CA GLU A 84 26.19 -35.34 26.67
C GLU A 84 26.66 -36.74 26.21
N PRO A 85 27.61 -37.39 26.93
CA PRO A 85 28.03 -38.77 26.66
C PRO A 85 27.01 -39.84 27.06
#